data_AF-A0A2N2HXM5-F1
#
_entry.id   AF-A0A2N2HXM5-F1
#
_cell.length_a   1.000
_cell.length_b   1.000
_cell.length_c   1.000
_cell.angle_alpha   90.00
_cell.angle_beta   90.00
_cell.angle_gamma   90.00
#
_symmetry.space_group_name_H-M   'P 1'
#
loop_
_entity.id
_entity.type
_entity.pdbx_description
1 polymer ?
#
loop_
_entity_poly.entity_id
_entity_poly.type
_entity_poly.pdbx_seq_one_letter_code
_entity_poly.pdbx_strand_id
1 'polypeptide(L)'
;ADACNLGGVCSSFGATVLRVVPGAFVEGKSLIEARLRKEHGLTVVAVQREGRTMLNPDPEWIFEAGDRVHVFGEQDLISEKAALFIGAEGDTWN
;
A
#
# COMPACT_ATOMS: atom_id res chain seq x y z
N ALA A 1 -11.19 -12.42 17.31
CA ALA A 1 -9.96 -12.95 17.94
C ALA A 1 -8.87 -11.95 17.62
N ASP A 2 -8.86 -10.85 18.36
CA ASP A 2 -7.96 -9.73 18.16
C ASP A 2 -6.94 -9.76 19.29
N ALA A 3 -5.84 -10.47 19.06
CA ALA A 3 -4.75 -10.53 20.00
C ALA A 3 -3.85 -9.30 19.83
N CYS A 4 -4.35 -8.12 20.19
CA CYS A 4 -3.49 -6.98 20.48
C CYS A 4 -3.01 -7.13 21.94
N ASN A 5 -1.87 -7.78 22.13
CA ASN A 5 -1.31 -8.06 23.46
C ASN A 5 -0.80 -6.79 24.17
N LEU A 6 -0.95 -6.78 25.50
CA LEU A 6 -0.53 -5.79 26.50
C LEU A 6 1.01 -5.57 26.58
N GLY A 7 1.66 -5.26 25.44
CA GLY A 7 3.12 -5.05 25.33
C GLY A 7 3.59 -3.59 25.34
N GLY A 8 2.69 -2.61 25.44
CA GLY A 8 3.06 -1.25 25.85
C GLY A 8 3.90 -0.42 24.85
N VAL A 9 4.04 -0.84 23.60
CA VAL A 9 4.32 0.04 22.45
C VAL A 9 3.55 -0.49 21.25
N CYS A 10 2.34 0.01 21.04
CA CYS A 10 1.78 -0.04 19.69
C CYS A 10 2.66 0.93 18.91
N SER A 11 3.67 0.43 18.20
CA SER A 11 4.31 1.24 17.17
C SER A 11 3.19 1.55 16.19
N SER A 12 2.54 2.71 16.35
CA SER A 12 1.41 3.10 15.51
C SER A 12 1.80 3.06 14.05
N PHE A 13 3.11 3.14 13.76
CA PHE A 13 3.69 3.01 12.43
C PHE A 13 4.17 1.59 12.13
N GLY A 14 3.85 1.12 10.92
CA GLY A 14 4.31 -0.14 10.35
C GLY A 14 4.61 -0.02 8.86
N ALA A 15 5.21 -1.07 8.30
CA ALA A 15 5.37 -1.23 6.86
C ALA A 15 4.56 -2.44 6.41
N THR A 16 3.82 -2.31 5.31
CA THR A 16 3.16 -3.45 4.67
C THR A 16 3.35 -3.41 3.16
N VAL A 17 3.06 -4.53 2.50
CA VAL A 17 3.09 -4.64 1.04
C VAL A 17 1.67 -4.75 0.54
N LEU A 18 1.27 -3.78 -0.29
CA LEU A 18 -0.02 -3.77 -0.96
C LEU A 18 0.16 -4.11 -2.42
N ARG A 19 -0.70 -4.96 -2.96
CA ARG A 19 -0.69 -5.30 -4.38
C ARG A 19 -1.71 -4.45 -5.11
N VAL A 20 -1.31 -3.85 -6.23
CA VAL A 20 -2.24 -3.18 -7.15
C VAL A 20 -2.96 -4.27 -7.94
N VAL A 21 -4.27 -4.37 -7.78
CA VAL A 21 -5.08 -5.26 -8.62
C VAL A 21 -5.67 -4.50 -9.81
N PRO A 22 -6.10 -5.19 -10.89
CA PRO A 22 -6.81 -4.56 -11.99
C PRO A 22 -8.07 -3.84 -11.48
N GLY A 23 -8.28 -2.59 -11.88
CA GLY A 23 -9.40 -1.77 -11.42
C GLY A 23 -9.23 -1.14 -10.03
N ALA A 24 -8.05 -1.26 -9.40
CA ALA A 24 -7.74 -0.54 -8.18
C ALA A 24 -7.74 0.98 -8.42
N PHE A 25 -8.08 1.77 -7.39
CA PHE A 25 -8.14 3.23 -7.52
C PHE A 25 -6.80 3.85 -7.94
N VAL A 26 -5.68 3.22 -7.56
CA VAL A 26 -4.33 3.69 -7.89
C VAL A 26 -3.87 3.28 -9.29
N GLU A 27 -4.52 2.31 -9.95
CA GLU A 27 -4.13 1.84 -11.28
C GLU A 27 -4.18 3.00 -12.29
N GLY A 28 -3.10 3.14 -13.07
CA GLY A 28 -2.98 4.20 -14.09
C GLY A 28 -2.71 5.60 -13.51
N LYS A 29 -2.59 5.75 -12.20
CA LYS A 29 -2.19 7.02 -11.56
C LYS A 29 -0.72 7.04 -11.25
N SER A 30 -0.11 8.21 -11.36
CA SER A 30 1.23 8.45 -10.84
C SER A 30 1.26 8.53 -9.31
N LEU A 31 2.44 8.35 -8.68
CA LEU A 31 2.63 8.55 -7.25
C LEU A 31 2.14 9.95 -6.78
N ILE A 32 2.40 10.97 -7.60
CA ILE A 32 1.99 12.35 -7.30
C ILE A 32 0.47 12.55 -7.45
N GLU A 33 -0.19 11.87 -8.39
CA GLU A 33 -1.64 11.93 -8.57
C GLU A 33 -2.39 11.16 -7.48
N ALA A 34 -1.84 10.01 -7.06
CA ALA A 34 -2.40 9.22 -5.97
C ALA A 34 -2.29 9.93 -4.60
N ARG A 35 -1.42 10.95 -4.49
CA ARG A 35 -1.24 11.81 -3.30
C ARG A 35 -1.15 11.06 -1.97
N LEU A 36 -0.63 9.83 -2.02
CA LEU A 36 -0.66 8.86 -0.91
C LEU A 36 -0.15 9.45 0.41
N ARG A 37 0.95 10.19 0.37
CA ARG A 37 1.54 10.80 1.57
C ARG A 37 0.73 11.98 2.10
N LYS A 38 0.21 12.83 1.22
CA LYS A 38 -0.43 14.10 1.60
C LYS A 38 -1.91 13.92 1.94
N GLU A 39 -2.61 13.06 1.22
CA GLU A 39 -4.06 12.83 1.37
C GLU A 39 -4.37 11.56 2.18
N HIS A 40 -3.49 10.57 2.18
CA HIS A 40 -3.74 9.28 2.83
C HIS A 40 -2.76 8.95 3.97
N GLY A 41 -1.74 9.79 4.20
CA GLY A 41 -0.70 9.54 5.21
C GLY A 41 0.18 8.31 4.93
N LEU A 42 0.13 7.77 3.72
CA LEU A 42 0.88 6.59 3.29
C LEU A 42 2.14 6.99 2.53
N THR A 43 3.30 6.49 2.93
CA THR A 43 4.57 6.71 2.24
C THR A 43 4.96 5.49 1.46
N VAL A 44 5.14 5.63 0.15
CA VAL A 44 5.69 4.56 -0.69
C VAL A 44 7.20 4.53 -0.53
N VAL A 45 7.74 3.38 -0.14
CA VAL A 45 9.19 3.19 0.08
C VAL A 45 9.82 2.45 -1.09
N ALA A 46 9.10 1.49 -1.67
CA ALA A 46 9.54 0.71 -2.80
C ALA A 46 8.35 0.21 -3.63
N VAL A 47 8.56 -0.02 -4.91
CA VAL A 47 7.61 -0.68 -5.80
C VAL A 47 8.31 -1.85 -6.46
N GLN A 48 7.68 -3.01 -6.48
CA GLN A 48 8.18 -4.18 -7.18
C GLN A 48 7.27 -4.52 -8.35
N ARG A 49 7.85 -4.51 -9.55
CA ARG A 49 7.19 -4.87 -10.82
C ARG A 49 7.94 -6.01 -11.47
N GLU A 50 7.25 -7.10 -11.81
CA GLU A 50 7.83 -8.28 -12.47
C GLU A 50 9.14 -8.80 -11.82
N GLY A 51 9.20 -8.80 -10.48
CA GLY A 51 10.38 -9.24 -9.73
C GLY A 51 11.53 -8.23 -9.65
N ARG A 52 11.42 -7.07 -10.31
CA ARG A 52 12.34 -5.94 -10.16
C ARG A 52 11.84 -5.03 -9.06
N THR A 53 12.63 -4.85 -8.01
CA THR A 53 12.31 -3.93 -6.91
C THR A 53 12.98 -2.58 -7.17
N MET A 54 12.17 -1.55 -7.32
CA MET A 54 12.59 -0.16 -7.42
C MET A 54 12.42 0.50 -6.05
N LEU A 55 13.54 0.89 -5.47
CA LEU A 55 13.57 1.64 -4.21
C LEU A 55 13.39 3.12 -4.51
N ASN A 56 12.57 3.81 -3.72
CA ASN A 56 12.24 5.22 -3.93
C ASN A 56 11.84 5.51 -5.39
N PRO A 57 10.68 4.99 -5.84
CA PRO A 57 10.20 5.20 -7.20
C PRO A 57 10.02 6.70 -7.48
N ASP A 58 10.19 7.09 -8.73
CA ASP A 58 9.96 8.47 -9.16
C ASP A 58 8.51 8.91 -8.86
N PRO A 59 8.28 10.20 -8.54
CA PRO A 59 6.92 10.70 -8.27
C PRO A 59 6.00 10.62 -9.50
N GLU A 60 6.58 10.58 -10.70
CA GLU A 60 5.89 10.38 -11.98
C GLU A 60 5.64 8.89 -12.29
N TRP A 61 6.11 7.97 -11.44
CA TRP A 61 5.90 6.54 -11.62
C TRP A 61 4.41 6.18 -11.59
N ILE A 62 3.94 5.55 -12.65
CA ILE A 62 2.56 5.12 -12.82
C ILE A 62 2.38 3.72 -12.25
N PHE A 63 1.41 3.55 -11.35
CA PHE A 63 1.06 2.23 -10.83
C PHE A 63 0.37 1.38 -11.90
N GLU A 64 0.80 0.13 -12.02
CA GLU A 64 0.21 -0.85 -12.93
C GLU A 64 -0.32 -2.04 -12.13
N ALA A 65 -1.36 -2.70 -12.67
CA ALA A 65 -1.85 -3.93 -12.09
C ALA A 65 -0.75 -4.99 -12.00
N GLY A 66 -0.67 -5.65 -10.84
CA GLY A 66 0.35 -6.62 -10.50
C GLY A 66 1.53 -6.03 -9.71
N ASP A 67 1.67 -4.71 -9.66
CA ASP A 67 2.68 -4.04 -8.84
C ASP A 67 2.52 -4.35 -7.36
N ARG A 68 3.64 -4.52 -6.67
CA ARG A 68 3.70 -4.65 -5.21
C ARG A 68 4.31 -3.39 -4.62
N VAL A 69 3.49 -2.62 -3.93
CA VAL A 69 3.84 -1.32 -3.37
C VAL A 69 4.12 -1.50 -1.89
N HIS A 70 5.36 -1.24 -1.49
CA HIS A 70 5.74 -1.20 -0.08
C HIS A 70 5.34 0.15 0.48
N VAL A 71 4.35 0.15 1.37
CA VAL A 71 3.85 1.34 2.04
C VAL A 71 4.27 1.35 3.50
N PHE A 72 4.62 2.53 3.99
CA PHE A 72 4.95 2.80 5.38
C PHE A 72 4.06 3.94 5.89
N GLY A 73 3.51 3.77 7.09
CA GLY A 73 2.56 4.71 7.66
C GLY A 73 1.95 4.18 8.93
N GLU A 74 0.94 4.88 9.46
CA GLU A 74 0.20 4.38 10.62
C GLU A 74 -0.62 3.15 10.25
N GLN A 75 -0.67 2.14 11.13
CA GLN A 75 -1.37 0.89 10.94
C GLN A 75 -2.86 1.10 10.68
N ASP A 76 -3.49 2.05 11.39
CA ASP A 76 -4.89 2.44 11.17
C ASP A 76 -5.10 3.00 9.75
N LEU A 77 -4.24 3.93 9.31
CA LEU A 77 -4.32 4.51 7.97
C LEU A 77 -4.03 3.47 6.89
N ILE A 78 -3.03 2.62 7.09
CA ILE A 78 -2.71 1.53 6.18
C ILE A 78 -3.93 0.63 6.01
N SER A 79 -4.58 0.23 7.11
CA SER A 79 -5.74 -0.66 7.06
C SER A 79 -6.95 0.00 6.41
N GLU A 80 -7.22 1.27 6.74
CA GLU A 80 -8.33 2.03 6.18
C GLU A 80 -8.15 2.29 4.67
N LYS A 81 -6.91 2.55 4.24
CA LYS A 81 -6.58 2.95 2.87
C LYS A 81 -6.02 1.81 2.01
N ALA A 82 -5.87 0.61 2.56
CA ALA A 82 -5.44 -0.58 1.80
C ALA A 82 -6.36 -0.84 0.59
N ALA A 83 -7.66 -0.57 0.75
CA ALA A 83 -8.69 -0.65 -0.30
C ALA A 83 -8.43 0.25 -1.52
N LEU A 84 -7.47 1.20 -1.46
CA LEU A 84 -7.05 1.96 -2.64
C LEU A 84 -6.21 1.10 -3.61
N PHE A 85 -5.53 0.09 -3.09
CA PHE A 85 -4.61 -0.80 -3.82
C PHE A 85 -5.26 -2.15 -4.10
N ILE A 86 -6.01 -2.69 -3.14
CA ILE A 86 -6.81 -3.90 -3.32
C ILE A 86 -8.19 -3.53 -3.85
N GLY A 87 -8.58 -4.13 -4.97
CA GLY A 87 -9.96 -4.16 -5.41
C GLY A 87 -10.74 -5.04 -4.46
N ALA A 88 -12.05 -4.80 -4.34
CA ALA A 88 -12.93 -5.48 -3.39
C ALA A 88 -13.15 -7.00 -3.66
N GLU A 89 -12.24 -7.66 -4.36
CA GLU A 89 -12.29 -9.11 -4.58
C GLU A 89 -11.57 -9.80 -3.44
N GLY A 90 -12.39 -10.13 -2.44
CA GLY A 90 -11.99 -10.89 -1.27
C GLY A 90 -11.18 -12.12 -1.65
N ASP A 91 -10.12 -12.34 -0.87
CA ASP A 91 -9.38 -13.57 -0.77
C ASP A 91 -10.31 -14.79 -0.88
N THR A 92 -10.42 -15.35 -2.08
CA THR A 92 -10.92 -16.70 -2.27
C THR A 92 -9.77 -17.61 -1.88
N TRP A 93 -9.66 -17.91 -0.59
CA TRP A 93 -8.80 -18.97 -0.07
C TRP A 93 -9.21 -20.28 -0.75
N ASN A 94 -8.30 -20.91 -1.48
CA ASN A 94 -8.40 -22.30 -1.94
C ASN A 94 -7.62 -23.22 -1.01
#